data_AF-A0A0R2B9P9-F1
#
_entry.id   AF-A0A0R2B9P9-F1
#
_cell.length_a   1.000
_cell.length_b   1.000
_cell.length_c   1.000
_cell.angle_alpha   90.00
_cell.angle_beta   90.00
_cell.angle_gamma   90.00
#
_symmetry.space_group_name_H-M   'P 1'
#
loop_
_entity.id
_entity.type
_entity.pdbx_description
1 polymer ?
#
loop_
_entity_poly.entity_id
_entity_poly.type
_entity_poly.pdbx_seq_one_letter_code
_entity_poly.pdbx_strand_id
1 'polypeptide(L)'
;MFVVYMIEKPEQKHFRVGISVGKKIGNAVARNWVKRRIRQSLTELKPQLKQDCDFIVIARPSAAGISTADAKKNLIHVLHLARVLSDDQFAK
;
A
#
# COMPACT_ATOMS: atom_id res chain seq x y z
N MET A 1 -0.71 -11.22 1.02
CA MET A 1 -1.68 -10.69 0.02
C MET A 1 -1.10 -9.56 -0.82
N PHE A 2 -0.38 -8.63 -0.22
CA PHE A 2 0.36 -7.59 -0.92
C PHE A 2 1.86 -7.86 -0.87
N VAL A 3 2.58 -7.30 -1.83
CA VAL A 3 4.05 -7.22 -1.82
C VAL A 3 4.41 -5.75 -2.01
N VAL A 4 5.38 -5.26 -1.25
CA VAL A 4 5.87 -3.89 -1.36
C VAL A 4 7.35 -3.93 -1.71
N TYR A 5 7.72 -3.20 -2.75
CA TYR A 5 9.11 -2.85 -3.03
C TYR A 5 9.29 -1.38 -2.74
N MET A 6 10.39 -1.01 -2.10
CA MET A 6 10.71 0.38 -1.78
C MET A 6 12.16 0.67 -2.17
N ILE A 7 12.38 1.89 -2.64
CA ILE A 7 13.68 2.48 -2.83
C ILE A 7 13.70 3.85 -2.14
N GLU A 8 14.80 4.12 -1.44
CA GLU A 8 15.01 5.42 -0.82
C GLU A 8 15.27 6.49 -1.87
N LYS A 9 14.70 7.66 -1.65
CA LYS A 9 14.86 8.84 -2.49
C LYS A 9 15.14 10.02 -1.58
N PRO A 10 16.37 10.12 -1.04
CA PRO A 10 16.77 11.26 -0.24
C PRO A 10 16.48 12.55 -1.02
N GLU A 11 16.09 13.62 -0.32
CA GLU A 11 15.70 14.93 -0.87
C GLU A 11 14.34 14.98 -1.58
N GLN A 12 13.62 13.87 -1.70
CA GLN A 12 12.27 13.89 -2.25
C GLN A 12 11.26 14.47 -1.25
N LYS A 13 10.47 15.47 -1.68
CA LYS A 13 9.52 16.20 -0.82
C LYS A 13 8.29 15.38 -0.39
N HIS A 14 7.91 14.39 -1.19
CA HIS A 14 6.71 13.58 -0.97
C HIS A 14 6.93 12.19 -1.54
N PHE A 15 6.29 11.16 -0.97
CA PHE A 15 6.46 9.82 -1.54
C PHE A 15 5.81 9.72 -2.91
N ARG A 16 6.26 8.73 -3.70
CA ARG A 16 5.55 8.30 -4.91
C ARG A 16 5.20 6.83 -4.77
N VAL A 17 3.97 6.49 -5.17
CA VAL A 17 3.48 5.12 -5.10
C VAL A 17 3.02 4.61 -6.47
N GLY A 18 3.59 3.49 -6.89
CA GLY A 18 3.07 2.66 -7.98
C GLY A 18 2.11 1.60 -7.46
N ILE A 19 0.99 1.36 -8.14
CA ILE A 19 0.05 0.28 -7.77
C ILE A 19 -0.10 -0.70 -8.93
N SER A 20 0.40 -1.92 -8.73
CA SER A 20 0.29 -3.01 -9.70
C SER A 20 -0.77 -4.01 -9.25
N VAL A 21 -1.71 -4.29 -10.16
CA VAL A 21 -2.82 -5.24 -9.93
C VAL A 21 -2.91 -6.14 -11.15
N GLY A 22 -2.46 -7.40 -10.99
CA GLY A 22 -2.34 -8.36 -12.09
C GLY A 22 -3.69 -8.85 -12.64
N LYS A 23 -3.67 -9.39 -13.86
CA LYS A 23 -4.86 -9.95 -14.55
C LYS A 23 -5.55 -11.07 -13.76
N LYS A 24 -4.78 -11.84 -12.98
CA LYS A 24 -5.28 -12.97 -12.16
C LYS A 24 -6.23 -12.57 -11.01
N ILE A 25 -6.37 -11.28 -10.71
CA ILE A 25 -7.30 -10.78 -9.67
C ILE A 25 -8.74 -10.73 -10.18
N GLY A 26 -8.94 -10.55 -11.50
CA GLY A 26 -10.27 -10.50 -12.11
C GLY A 26 -10.38 -9.44 -13.20
N ASN A 27 -11.63 -9.11 -13.52
CA ASN A 27 -11.98 -8.13 -14.55
C ASN A 27 -11.53 -6.70 -14.20
N ALA A 28 -11.77 -5.74 -15.10
CA ALA A 28 -11.39 -4.34 -14.88
C ALA A 28 -12.02 -3.74 -13.61
N VAL A 29 -13.28 -4.09 -13.32
CA VAL A 29 -14.01 -3.61 -12.14
C VAL A 29 -13.37 -4.11 -10.85
N ALA A 30 -13.10 -5.42 -10.73
CA ALA A 30 -12.43 -6.01 -9.58
C ALA A 30 -11.04 -5.40 -9.36
N ARG A 31 -10.26 -5.21 -10.44
CA ARG A 31 -8.93 -4.58 -10.35
C ARG A 31 -9.01 -3.13 -9.87
N ASN A 32 -9.95 -2.35 -10.40
CA ASN A 32 -10.16 -0.96 -9.98
C ASN A 32 -10.65 -0.85 -8.54
N TRP A 33 -11.50 -1.78 -8.12
CA TRP A 33 -11.99 -1.90 -6.75
C TRP A 33 -10.82 -2.12 -5.77
N VAL A 34 -9.85 -2.98 -6.10
CA VAL A 34 -8.63 -3.19 -5.30
C VAL A 34 -7.76 -1.93 -5.29
N LYS A 35 -7.49 -1.33 -6.46
CA LYS A 35 -6.70 -0.09 -6.57
C LYS A 35 -7.29 1.05 -5.73
N ARG A 36 -8.62 1.21 -5.73
CA ARG A 36 -9.31 2.25 -4.97
C ARG A 36 -9.09 2.10 -3.47
N ARG A 37 -9.14 0.87 -2.95
CA ARG A 37 -8.91 0.60 -1.52
C ARG A 37 -7.47 0.82 -1.10
N ILE A 38 -6.52 0.36 -1.91
CA ILE A 38 -5.10 0.64 -1.67
C ILE A 38 -4.89 2.16 -1.61
N ARG A 39 -5.42 2.92 -2.59
CA ARG A 39 -5.32 4.40 -2.57
C ARG A 39 -5.96 5.03 -1.35
N GLN A 40 -7.18 4.64 -0.99
CA GLN A 40 -7.85 5.16 0.20
C GLN A 40 -7.01 4.92 1.47
N SER A 41 -6.54 3.68 1.68
CA SER A 41 -5.73 3.34 2.84
C SER A 41 -4.42 4.14 2.88
N LEU A 42 -3.75 4.32 1.74
CA LEU A 42 -2.54 5.16 1.65
C LEU A 42 -2.83 6.64 1.90
N THR A 43 -3.98 7.16 1.47
CA THR A 43 -4.40 8.54 1.76
C THR A 43 -4.60 8.76 3.25
N GLU A 44 -5.26 7.82 3.94
CA GLU A 44 -5.46 7.89 5.39
C GLU A 44 -4.14 7.80 6.17
N LEU A 45 -3.21 6.95 5.71
CA LEU A 45 -1.90 6.75 6.34
C LEU A 45 -0.87 7.80 5.91
N LYS A 46 -1.19 8.68 4.96
CA LYS A 46 -0.24 9.64 4.36
C LYS A 46 0.64 10.39 5.37
N PRO A 47 0.13 10.88 6.52
CA PRO A 47 0.96 11.59 7.51
C PRO A 47 2.02 10.71 8.18
N GLN A 48 1.83 9.39 8.19
CA GLN A 48 2.67 8.42 8.88
C GLN A 48 3.66 7.71 7.93
N LEU A 49 3.46 7.86 6.62
CA LEU A 49 4.34 7.26 5.61
C LEU A 49 5.66 8.04 5.51
N LYS A 50 6.75 7.32 5.26
CA LYS A 50 8.03 7.89 4.87
C LYS A 50 7.88 8.67 3.56
N GLN A 51 8.26 9.95 3.55
CA GLN A 51 8.03 10.85 2.40
C GLN A 51 9.17 10.82 1.38
N ASP A 52 10.39 10.53 1.80
CA ASP A 52 11.62 10.47 1.01
C ASP A 52 11.82 9.07 0.36
N CYS A 53 10.75 8.52 -0.22
CA CYS A 53 10.83 7.21 -0.87
C CYS A 53 9.90 7.05 -2.08
N ASP A 54 10.28 6.12 -2.95
CA ASP A 54 9.39 5.56 -3.94
C ASP A 54 9.08 4.11 -3.59
N PHE A 55 7.82 3.72 -3.71
CA PHE A 55 7.44 2.33 -3.47
C PHE A 55 6.36 1.85 -4.43
N ILE A 56 6.32 0.53 -4.63
CA ILE A 56 5.33 -0.14 -5.46
C ILE A 56 4.56 -1.13 -4.59
N VAL A 57 3.23 -1.00 -4.60
CA VAL A 57 2.31 -1.97 -4.00
C VAL A 57 1.81 -2.92 -5.08
N ILE A 58 2.09 -4.21 -4.92
CA ILE A 58 1.65 -5.27 -5.84
C ILE A 58 0.59 -6.12 -5.15
N ALA A 59 -0.62 -6.16 -5.72
CA ALA A 59 -1.68 -7.05 -5.27
C ALA A 59 -1.49 -8.46 -5.84
N ARG A 60 -1.48 -9.47 -4.95
CA ARG A 60 -1.51 -10.89 -5.32
C ARG A 60 -2.97 -11.33 -5.56
N PRO A 61 -3.22 -12.45 -6.25
CA PRO A 61 -4.58 -12.94 -6.51
C PRO A 61 -5.47 -13.08 -5.27
N SER A 62 -4.87 -13.38 -4.11
CA SER A 62 -5.59 -13.46 -2.82
C SER A 62 -6.21 -12.14 -2.35
N ALA A 63 -5.95 -11.02 -3.04
CA ALA A 63 -6.57 -9.71 -2.76
C ALA A 63 -7.94 -9.51 -3.41
N ALA A 64 -8.39 -10.46 -4.23
CA ALA A 64 -9.71 -10.41 -4.83
C ALA A 64 -10.81 -10.63 -3.76
N GLY A 65 -11.83 -9.79 -3.75
CA GLY A 65 -13.06 -9.99 -2.94
C GLY A 65 -12.93 -9.76 -1.44
N ILE A 66 -11.79 -9.30 -0.94
CA ILE A 66 -11.58 -8.97 0.49
C ILE A 66 -12.48 -7.81 0.96
N SER A 67 -12.58 -7.53 2.26
CA SER A 67 -13.22 -6.30 2.73
C SER A 67 -12.26 -5.10 2.67
N THR A 68 -12.78 -3.87 2.78
CA THR A 68 -11.93 -2.67 2.91
C THR A 68 -11.09 -2.71 4.19
N ALA A 69 -11.66 -3.18 5.30
CA ALA A 69 -10.97 -3.29 6.58
C ALA A 69 -9.81 -4.29 6.49
N ASP A 70 -10.03 -5.45 5.87
CA ASP A 70 -8.99 -6.45 5.67
C ASP A 70 -7.91 -5.97 4.71
N ALA A 71 -8.29 -5.27 3.65
CA ALA A 71 -7.35 -4.65 2.73
C ALA A 71 -6.42 -3.68 3.47
N LYS A 72 -6.98 -2.80 4.31
CA LYS A 72 -6.23 -1.84 5.11
C LYS A 72 -5.30 -2.53 6.11
N LYS A 73 -5.82 -3.50 6.88
CA LYS A 73 -5.03 -4.26 7.87
C LYS A 73 -3.83 -4.97 7.23
N ASN A 74 -4.07 -5.68 6.13
CA ASN A 74 -3.01 -6.38 5.41
C ASN A 74 -2.01 -5.40 4.77
N LEU A 75 -2.47 -4.24 4.29
CA LEU A 75 -1.60 -3.22 3.71
C LEU A 75 -0.70 -2.58 4.77
N ILE A 76 -1.24 -2.21 5.93
CA ILE A 76 -0.47 -1.69 7.08
C ILE A 76 0.65 -2.67 7.43
N HIS A 77 0.31 -3.95 7.60
CA HIS A 77 1.29 -4.97 7.94
C HIS A 77 2.49 -5.01 6.98
N VAL A 78 2.24 -5.02 5.66
CA VAL A 78 3.35 -5.06 4.68
C VAL A 78 4.09 -3.73 4.57
N LEU A 79 3.47 -2.59 4.89
CA LEU A 79 4.14 -1.28 4.91
C LEU A 79 5.10 -1.15 6.10
N HIS A 80 4.75 -1.70 7.26
CA HIS A 80 5.69 -1.83 8.39
C HIS A 80 6.88 -2.73 8.03
N LEU A 81 6.61 -3.91 7.43
CA LEU A 81 7.68 -4.82 7.00
C LEU A 81 8.63 -4.16 5.96
N ALA A 82 8.08 -3.30 5.08
CA ALA A 82 8.85 -2.55 4.10
C ALA A 82 9.52 -1.29 4.66
N ARG A 83 9.36 -0.99 5.96
CA ARG A 83 9.86 0.23 6.64
C ARG A 83 9.40 1.54 5.96
N VAL A 84 8.22 1.51 5.35
CA VAL A 84 7.59 2.68 4.73
C VAL A 84 6.65 3.37 5.73
N LEU A 85 6.13 2.62 6.70
CA LEU A 85 5.28 3.13 7.77
C LEU A 85 6.06 3.03 9.08
N SER A 86 6.20 4.16 9.78
CA SER A 86 6.91 4.21 11.07
C SER A 86 6.00 3.74 12.22
N ASP A 87 6.58 3.03 13.20
CA ASP A 87 5.88 2.52 14.39
C ASP A 87 5.54 3.61 15.44
N ASP A 88 5.90 4.87 15.16
CA ASP A 88 6.02 5.99 16.11
C ASP A 88 4.68 6.49 16.72
N GLN A 89 3.60 5.74 16.53
CA GLN A 89 2.26 6.03 17.08
C GLN A 89 1.75 4.94 18.03
N PHE A 90 2.49 3.84 18.26
CA PHE A 90 2.18 2.85 19.30
C PHE A 90 3.07 2.97 20.55
N ALA A 91 3.94 4.00 20.62
CA ALA A 91 4.84 4.28 21.73
C ALA A 91 4.48 5.55 22.52
N LYS A 92 3.19 5.90 22.60
CA LYS A 92 2.65 6.87 23.55
C LYS A 92 1.38 6.37 24.20
#